data_AF-X6G5A8-F1
#
_entry.id   AF-X6G5A8-F1
#
_cell.length_a   1.000
_cell.length_b   1.000
_cell.length_c   1.000
_cell.angle_alpha   90.00
_cell.angle_beta   90.00
_cell.angle_gamma   90.00
#
_symmetry.space_group_name_H-M   'P 1'
#
loop_
_entity.id
_entity.type
_entity.pdbx_description
1 polymer ?
#
loop_
_entity_poly.entity_id
_entity_poly.type
_entity_poly.pdbx_seq_one_letter_code
_entity_poly.pdbx_strand_id
1 'polypeptide(L)'
;MQRAAGLLANLGDSIDAIAGHIATMDTRQPHQLLKSFPSRSEIASAEMVMGILVYREIQLRGWRWKGGNVLPFPVLGLHRSSS
;
A
#
# COMPACT_ATOMS: atom_id res chain seq x y z
N MET A 1 10.26 -3.46 -24.98
CA MET A 1 9.08 -3.49 -24.09
C MET A 1 9.19 -4.49 -22.93
N GLN A 2 9.69 -5.72 -23.13
CA GLN A 2 9.81 -6.73 -22.05
C GLN A 2 10.60 -6.28 -20.81
N ARG A 3 11.70 -5.54 -20.98
CA ARG A 3 12.49 -5.04 -19.82
C ARG A 3 11.71 -4.04 -18.95
N ALA A 4 10.96 -3.13 -19.57
CA ALA A 4 10.15 -2.16 -18.85
C ALA A 4 9.00 -2.85 -18.09
N ALA A 5 8.37 -3.86 -18.70
CA ALA A 5 7.35 -4.67 -18.03
C ALA A 5 7.91 -5.42 -16.81
N GLY A 6 9.11 -5.99 -16.93
CA GLY A 6 9.78 -6.66 -15.80
C GLY A 6 10.14 -5.70 -14.66
N LEU A 7 10.60 -4.48 -14.98
CA LEU A 7 10.87 -3.45 -13.96
C LEU A 7 9.60 -3.00 -13.24
N LEU A 8 8.48 -2.86 -13.96
CA LEU A 8 7.20 -2.51 -13.36
C LEU A 8 6.66 -3.63 -12.46
N ALA A 9 6.84 -4.90 -12.86
CA ALA A 9 6.47 -6.04 -12.01
C ALA A 9 7.28 -6.04 -10.71
N ASN A 10 8.60 -5.92 -10.79
CA ASN A 10 9.46 -5.88 -9.61
C ASN A 10 9.15 -4.69 -8.68
N LEU A 11 8.77 -3.55 -9.26
CA LEU A 11 8.32 -2.40 -8.49
C LEU A 11 7.01 -2.70 -7.75
N GLY A 12 6.05 -3.33 -8.41
CA GLY A 12 4.80 -3.80 -7.80
C GLY A 12 5.06 -4.76 -6.63
N ASP A 13 5.88 -5.77 -6.84
CA ASP A 13 6.24 -6.75 -5.80
C ASP A 13 6.90 -6.07 -4.58
N SER A 14 7.76 -5.08 -4.83
CA SER A 14 8.41 -4.30 -3.76
C SER A 14 7.41 -3.46 -2.97
N ILE A 15 6.46 -2.82 -3.66
CA ILE A 15 5.38 -2.05 -3.02
C ILE A 15 4.51 -2.97 -2.15
N ASP A 16 4.15 -4.14 -2.65
CA ASP A 16 3.33 -5.11 -1.93
C ASP A 16 4.05 -5.66 -0.69
N ALA A 17 5.34 -5.96 -0.80
CA ALA A 17 6.16 -6.38 0.33
C ALA A 17 6.22 -5.30 1.42
N ILE A 18 6.39 -4.03 1.03
CA ILE A 18 6.40 -2.92 1.98
C ILE A 18 5.02 -2.72 2.63
N ALA A 19 3.94 -2.81 1.85
CA ALA A 19 2.58 -2.73 2.38
C ALA A 19 2.31 -3.83 3.41
N GLY A 20 2.73 -5.06 3.12
CA GLY A 20 2.66 -6.20 4.04
C GLY A 20 3.45 -5.95 5.33
N HIS A 21 4.66 -5.41 5.23
CA HIS A 21 5.45 -5.04 6.40
C HIS A 21 4.74 -3.98 7.27
N ILE A 22 4.24 -2.90 6.66
CA ILE A 22 3.50 -1.85 7.35
C ILE A 22 2.26 -2.42 8.06
N ALA A 23 1.56 -3.38 7.45
CA ALA A 23 0.40 -4.04 8.06
C ALA A 23 0.74 -4.84 9.32
N THR A 24 1.97 -5.36 9.44
CA THR A 24 2.44 -6.09 10.63
C THR A 24 2.94 -5.19 11.77
N MET A 25 3.16 -3.90 11.51
CA MET A 25 3.62 -2.94 12.52
C MET A 25 2.60 -2.74 13.65
N ASP A 26 3.07 -2.43 14.85
CA ASP A 26 2.22 -2.06 15.99
C ASP A 26 1.36 -0.84 15.65
N THR A 27 0.13 -0.74 16.18
CA THR A 27 -0.85 0.34 15.97
C THR A 27 -0.28 1.76 16.05
N ARG A 28 0.71 2.02 16.92
CA ARG A 28 1.31 3.35 17.05
C ARG A 28 2.40 3.64 16.01
N GLN A 29 3.01 2.62 15.43
CA GLN A 29 4.16 2.76 14.53
C GLN A 29 3.79 3.41 13.18
N PRO A 30 2.69 3.05 12.48
CA PRO A 30 2.28 3.74 11.27
C PRO A 30 2.05 5.24 11.49
N HIS A 31 1.48 5.63 12.63
CA HIS A 31 1.26 7.04 12.96
C HIS A 31 2.56 7.81 13.19
N GLN A 32 3.57 7.17 13.77
CA GLN A 32 4.91 7.75 13.93
C GLN A 32 5.64 7.84 12.59
N LEU A 33 5.56 6.78 11.78
CA LEU A 33 6.13 6.75 10.44
C LEU A 33 5.52 7.82 9.54
N LEU A 34 4.20 8.06 9.64
CA LEU A 34 3.54 9.12 8.89
C LEU A 34 4.11 10.50 9.23
N LYS A 35 4.44 10.74 10.50
CA LYS A 35 5.00 12.02 10.97
C LYS A 35 6.45 12.25 10.52
N SER A 36 7.19 11.20 10.15
CA SER A 36 8.55 11.35 9.63
C SER A 36 8.61 11.72 8.15
N PHE A 37 7.50 11.60 7.41
CA PHE A 37 7.48 12.01 6.01
C PHE A 37 7.42 13.54 5.86
N PRO A 38 8.02 14.07 4.78
CA PRO A 38 7.87 15.48 4.45
C PRO A 38 6.40 15.82 4.15
N SER A 39 5.97 17.00 4.57
CA SER A 39 4.60 17.49 4.36
C SER A 39 4.26 17.69 2.87
N ARG A 40 5.29 17.82 2.03
CA ARG A 40 5.19 17.84 0.57
C ARG A 40 6.26 16.92 0.01
N SER A 41 5.83 15.89 -0.70
CA SER A 41 6.71 15.00 -1.47
C SER A 41 6.61 15.38 -2.94
N GLU A 42 7.66 15.12 -3.70
CA GLU A 42 7.60 15.21 -5.16
C GLU A 42 6.59 14.19 -5.71
N ILE A 43 5.93 14.55 -6.81
CA ILE A 43 4.93 13.68 -7.43
C ILE A 43 5.64 12.41 -7.94
N ALA A 44 5.05 11.26 -7.62
CA ALA A 44 5.58 9.94 -7.94
C ALA A 44 6.92 9.59 -7.26
N SER A 45 7.32 10.33 -6.21
CA SER A 45 8.48 9.97 -5.40
C SER A 45 8.18 8.77 -4.50
N ALA A 46 9.25 8.11 -4.02
CA ALA A 46 9.13 7.00 -3.07
C ALA A 46 8.45 7.45 -1.77
N GLU A 47 8.73 8.67 -1.29
CA GLU A 47 8.11 9.26 -0.10
C GLU A 47 6.61 9.45 -0.30
N MET A 48 6.16 9.90 -1.48
CA MET A 48 4.74 10.00 -1.79
C MET A 48 4.06 8.63 -1.74
N VAL A 49 4.67 7.61 -2.38
CA VAL A 49 4.14 6.24 -2.38
C VAL A 49 4.08 5.68 -0.96
N MET A 50 5.16 5.82 -0.20
CA MET A 50 5.24 5.37 1.20
C MET A 50 4.22 6.07 2.09
N GLY A 51 4.06 7.39 1.95
CA GLY A 51 3.05 8.16 2.67
C GLY A 51 1.63 7.66 2.39
N ILE A 52 1.33 7.30 1.13
CA ILE A 52 0.03 6.72 0.75
C ILE A 52 -0.18 5.35 1.40
N LEU A 53 0.82 4.46 1.38
CA LEU A 53 0.72 3.13 1.98
C LEU A 53 0.44 3.21 3.49
N VAL A 54 1.19 4.06 4.19
CA VAL A 54 1.05 4.26 5.64
C VAL A 54 -0.31 4.87 5.99
N TYR A 55 -0.73 5.90 5.25
CA TYR A 55 -2.03 6.53 5.46
C TYR A 55 -3.19 5.54 5.23
N ARG A 56 -3.10 4.69 4.21
CA ARG A 56 -4.10 3.64 3.94
C ARG A 56 -4.17 2.63 5.08
N GLU A 57 -3.03 2.17 5.59
CA GLU A 57 -3.04 1.22 6.70
C GLU A 57 -3.68 1.81 7.97
N ILE A 58 -3.39 3.07 8.29
CA ILE A 58 -4.02 3.79 9.41
C ILE A 58 -5.54 3.83 9.22
N GLN A 59 -6.00 4.17 8.01
CA GLN A 59 -7.43 4.15 7.71
C GLN A 59 -8.00 2.75 7.89
N LEU A 60 -7.42 1.72 7.27
CA LEU A 60 -7.88 0.32 7.35
C LEU A 60 -8.04 -0.14 8.81
N ARG A 61 -7.10 0.23 9.69
CA ARG A 61 -7.21 -0.05 11.13
C ARG A 61 -8.39 0.69 11.77
N GLY A 62 -8.57 1.97 11.46
CA GLY A 62 -9.73 2.75 11.89
C GLY A 62 -11.06 2.14 11.43
N TRP A 63 -11.10 1.54 10.24
CA TRP A 63 -12.27 0.87 9.69
C TRP A 63 -12.54 -0.49 10.34
N ARG A 64 -11.51 -1.32 10.56
CA ARG A 64 -11.64 -2.58 11.31
C ARG A 64 -12.23 -2.35 12.71
N TRP A 65 -11.86 -1.25 13.35
CA TRP A 65 -12.41 -0.85 14.65
C TRP A 65 -13.87 -0.37 14.57
N LYS A 66 -14.29 0.20 13.43
CA LYS A 66 -15.63 0.77 13.22
C LYS A 66 -16.63 -0.18 12.53
N GLY A 67 -16.20 -1.37 12.10
CA GLY A 67 -17.06 -2.33 11.41
C GLY A 67 -17.52 -1.88 10.01
N GLY A 68 -16.80 -0.96 9.37
CA GLY A 68 -17.20 -0.40 8.07
C GLY A 68 -16.72 -1.22 6.88
N ASN A 69 -17.67 -1.70 6.06
CA ASN A 69 -17.41 -2.30 4.75
C ASN A 69 -16.73 -1.28 3.82
N VAL A 70 -15.49 -1.55 3.40
CA VAL A 70 -14.86 -0.85 2.28
C VAL A 70 -14.88 -1.81 1.08
N LEU A 71 -15.35 -1.31 -0.07
CA LEU A 71 -15.27 -2.03 -1.33
C LEU A 71 -13.80 -2.36 -1.64
N PRO A 72 -13.47 -3.62 -1.97
CA PRO A 72 -12.13 -3.95 -2.43
C PRO A 72 -11.84 -3.15 -3.70
N PHE A 73 -10.67 -2.52 -3.78
CA PHE A 73 -10.16 -2.04 -5.05
C PHE A 73 -9.97 -3.25 -5.97
N PRO A 74 -10.30 -3.16 -7.27
CA PRO A 74 -10.19 -4.30 -8.17
C PRO A 74 -8.74 -4.79 -8.21
N VAL A 75 -8.52 -6.00 -7.71
CA VAL A 75 -7.35 -6.81 -8.08
C VAL A 75 -7.48 -7.04 -9.59
N LEU A 76 -6.69 -6.30 -10.36
CA LEU A 76 -6.55 -6.54 -11.80
C LEU A 76 -5.91 -7.92 -12.00
N GLY A 77 -6.76 -8.92 -12.22
CA GLY A 77 -6.40 -10.14 -12.93
C GLY A 77 -5.87 -11.30 -12.06
N LEU A 78 -6.79 -12.13 -11.58
CA LEU A 78 -6.54 -13.58 -11.57
C LEU A 78 -7.83 -14.29 -11.99
N HIS A 79 -7.97 -14.39 -13.31
CA HIS A 79 -8.84 -15.33 -13.97
C HIS A 79 -8.48 -16.74 -13.50
N ARG A 80 -9.28 -17.30 -12.60
CA ARG A 80 -9.25 -18.74 -12.31
C ARG A 80 -10.58 -19.33 -12.78
N SER A 81 -10.58 -19.76 -14.04
CA SER A 81 -11.51 -20.79 -14.49
C SER A 81 -11.32 -22.03 -13.63
N SER A 82 -12.42 -22.55 -13.11
CA SER A 82 -12.58 -23.92 -12.62
C SER A 82 -14.08 -24.19 -12.76
N SER A 83 -14.48 -24.78 -13.88
CA SER A 83 -14.77 -26.23 -14.03
C SER A 83 -16.05 -26.63 -13.33
#